data_AF-A0AAN4ZXK9-F1
#
_entry.id   AF-A0AAN4ZXK9-F1
#
_cell.length_a   1.000
_cell.length_b   1.000
_cell.length_c   1.000
_cell.angle_alpha   90.00
_cell.angle_beta   90.00
_cell.angle_gamma   90.00
#
_symmetry.space_group_name_H-M   'P 1'
#
loop_
_entity.id
_entity.type
_entity.pdbx_description
1 polymer ?
#
loop_
_entity_poly.entity_id
_entity_poly.type
_entity_poly.pdbx_seq_one_letter_code
_entity_poly.pdbx_strand_id
1 'polypeptide(L)'
;MTELAAPHDMALPSLMKHLRKLEAAGLITSVKEGRIRSCALAPEPFVPVQDWLSAQRKMWEDRLDRLDDYVRDITRRRDDGPGSED
;
A
#
# COMPACT_ATOMS: atom_id res chain seq x y z
N MET A 1 -9.91 24.67 0.06
CA MET A 1 -8.90 24.71 1.15
C MET A 1 -9.50 24.77 2.55
N THR A 2 -10.41 25.71 2.86
CA THR A 2 -11.02 25.80 4.21
C THR A 2 -11.75 24.54 4.65
N GLU A 3 -12.46 23.90 3.71
CA GLU A 3 -13.12 22.59 3.94
C GLU A 3 -12.12 21.49 4.30
N LEU A 4 -10.97 21.43 3.62
CA LEU A 4 -9.92 20.46 3.91
C LEU A 4 -9.24 20.72 5.26
N ALA A 5 -9.29 21.94 5.78
CA ALA A 5 -8.74 22.26 7.10
C ALA A 5 -9.69 21.91 8.26
N ALA A 6 -11.00 21.91 8.02
CA ALA A 6 -12.01 21.68 9.05
C ALA A 6 -11.86 20.36 9.84
N PRO A 7 -11.51 19.20 9.24
CA PRO A 7 -11.39 17.94 9.98
C PRO A 7 -10.05 17.75 10.71
N HIS A 8 -9.10 18.69 10.58
CA HIS A 8 -7.76 18.53 11.14
C HIS A 8 -7.52 19.49 12.29
N ASP A 9 -7.00 18.97 13.40
CA ASP A 9 -6.55 19.79 14.55
C ASP A 9 -5.20 20.45 14.26
N MET A 10 -5.16 21.31 13.24
CA MET A 10 -3.98 22.08 12.88
C MET A 10 -4.34 23.44 12.28
N ALA A 11 -3.46 24.42 12.51
CA ALA A 11 -3.61 25.75 11.93
C ALA A 11 -3.53 25.70 10.39
N LEU A 12 -4.33 26.52 9.71
CA LEU A 12 -4.37 26.62 8.24
C LEU A 12 -2.98 26.81 7.58
N PRO A 13 -2.05 27.62 8.11
CA PRO A 13 -0.71 27.72 7.56
C PRO A 13 0.08 26.40 7.60
N SER A 14 -0.13 25.57 8.63
CA SER A 14 0.49 24.24 8.74
C SER A 14 -0.04 23.29 7.69
N LEU A 15 -1.36 23.23 7.51
CA LEU A 15 -1.97 22.45 6.43
C LEU A 15 -1.45 22.90 5.05
N MET A 16 -1.38 24.20 4.80
CA MET A 16 -0.86 24.72 3.54
C MET A 16 0.61 24.32 3.29
N LYS A 17 1.43 24.20 4.34
CA LYS A 17 2.80 23.66 4.21
C LYS A 17 2.79 22.20 3.77
N HIS A 18 1.90 21.36 4.32
CA HIS A 18 1.75 19.97 3.90
C HIS A 18 1.28 19.86 2.45
N LEU A 19 0.26 20.63 2.07
CA LEU A 19 -0.27 20.63 0.69
C LEU A 19 0.79 21.05 -0.32
N ARG A 20 1.62 22.05 -0.02
CA ARG A 20 2.74 22.41 -0.89
C ARG A 20 3.76 21.29 -1.05
N LYS A 21 4.03 20.52 0.02
CA LYS A 21 4.94 19.36 -0.08
C LYS A 21 4.33 18.25 -0.93
N LEU A 22 3.04 17.98 -0.79
CA LEU A 22 2.34 16.99 -1.60
C LEU A 22 2.30 17.41 -3.08
N GLU A 23 2.03 18.68 -3.36
CA GLU A 23 2.04 19.23 -4.72
C GLU A 23 3.45 19.22 -5.33
N ALA A 24 4.47 19.58 -4.57
CA ALA A 24 5.87 19.50 -5.02
C ALA A 24 6.33 18.06 -5.29
N ALA A 25 5.79 17.08 -4.55
CA ALA A 25 6.00 15.66 -4.80
C ALA A 25 5.12 15.11 -5.96
N GLY A 26 4.28 15.95 -6.56
CA GLY A 26 3.34 15.57 -7.62
C GLY A 26 2.11 14.81 -7.14
N LEU A 27 1.98 14.49 -5.84
CA LEU A 27 0.93 13.63 -5.28
C LEU A 27 -0.47 14.27 -5.32
N ILE A 28 -0.53 15.59 -5.46
CA ILE A 28 -1.78 16.34 -5.66
C ILE A 28 -1.58 17.39 -6.76
N THR A 29 -2.67 17.78 -7.38
CA THR A 29 -2.76 18.99 -8.20
C THR A 29 -3.60 20.04 -7.48
N SER A 30 -3.37 21.32 -7.77
CA SER A 30 -4.23 22.38 -7.25
C SER A 30 -4.57 23.43 -8.30
N VAL A 31 -5.81 23.90 -8.25
CA VAL A 31 -6.35 24.90 -9.18
C VAL A 31 -6.93 26.05 -8.37
N LYS A 32 -6.69 27.29 -8.81
CA LYS A 32 -7.23 28.49 -8.19
C LYS A 32 -8.27 29.12 -9.12
N GLU A 33 -9.51 29.21 -8.63
CA GLU A 33 -10.63 29.84 -9.31
C GLU A 33 -11.16 30.98 -8.43
N GLY A 34 -10.82 32.22 -8.81
CA GLY A 34 -11.14 33.40 -8.00
C GLY A 34 -10.52 33.33 -6.60
N ARG A 35 -11.38 33.28 -5.57
CA ARG A 35 -10.97 33.15 -4.15
C ARG A 35 -10.84 31.70 -3.69
N ILE A 36 -11.32 30.75 -4.48
CA ILE A 36 -11.33 29.33 -4.12
C ILE A 36 -10.07 28.68 -4.67
N ARG A 37 -9.39 27.90 -3.83
CA ARG A 37 -8.37 26.95 -4.27
C ARG A 37 -8.86 25.54 -3.96
N SER A 38 -8.93 24.73 -5.00
CA SER A 38 -9.28 23.33 -4.97
C SER A 38 -8.02 22.48 -5.16
N CYS A 39 -7.99 21.31 -4.55
CA CYS A 39 -6.92 20.33 -4.74
C CYS A 39 -7.51 18.95 -4.99
N ALA A 40 -6.85 18.19 -5.85
CA ALA A 40 -7.23 16.83 -6.20
C ALA A 40 -6.01 15.91 -6.10
N LEU A 41 -6.24 14.64 -5.76
CA LEU A 41 -5.19 13.62 -5.80
C LEU A 41 -4.72 13.41 -7.25
N ALA A 42 -3.41 13.27 -7.44
CA ALA A 42 -2.85 12.79 -8.69
C ALA A 42 -2.53 11.29 -8.53
N PRO A 43 -3.20 10.38 -9.25
CA PRO A 43 -3.00 8.95 -9.08
C PRO A 43 -1.67 8.43 -9.65
N GLU A 44 -1.15 9.06 -10.71
CA GLU A 44 0.01 8.56 -11.46
C GLU A 44 1.28 8.39 -10.61
N PRO A 45 1.65 9.33 -9.72
CA PRO A 45 2.85 9.20 -8.90
C PRO A 45 2.78 8.08 -7.85
N PHE A 46 1.61 7.48 -7.62
CA PHE A 46 1.46 6.32 -6.73
C PHE A 46 1.81 4.99 -7.41
N VAL A 47 1.87 4.94 -8.74
CA VAL A 47 2.15 3.70 -9.51
C VAL A 47 3.45 3.03 -9.06
N PRO A 48 4.60 3.74 -8.95
CA PRO A 48 5.85 3.08 -8.53
C PRO A 48 5.78 2.45 -7.14
N VAL A 49 5.03 3.06 -6.21
CA VAL A 49 4.82 2.51 -4.86
C VAL A 49 3.94 1.28 -4.92
N GLN A 50 2.87 1.30 -5.72
CA GLN A 50 2.00 0.15 -5.92
C GLN A 50 2.76 -1.03 -6.57
N ASP A 51 3.59 -0.75 -7.56
CA ASP A 51 4.40 -1.76 -8.23
C ASP A 51 5.40 -2.40 -7.26
N TRP A 52 6.08 -1.57 -6.46
CA TRP A 52 7.00 -2.06 -5.44
C TRP A 52 6.29 -2.92 -4.39
N LEU A 53 5.15 -2.48 -3.87
CA LEU A 53 4.35 -3.25 -2.91
C LEU A 53 3.86 -4.57 -3.50
N SER A 54 3.46 -4.58 -4.77
CA SER A 54 3.02 -5.77 -5.49
C SER A 54 4.17 -6.77 -5.67
N ALA A 55 5.37 -6.28 -6.00
CA ALA A 55 6.57 -7.11 -6.09
C ALA A 55 6.95 -7.72 -4.71
N GLN A 56 6.87 -6.93 -3.63
CA GLN A 56 7.12 -7.45 -2.28
C GLN A 56 6.11 -8.52 -1.89
N ARG A 57 4.82 -8.27 -2.15
CA ARG A 57 3.74 -9.23 -1.88
C ARG A 57 4.01 -10.54 -2.60
N LYS A 58 4.28 -10.49 -3.91
CA LYS A 58 4.55 -11.68 -4.73
C LYS A 58 5.71 -12.50 -4.17
N MET A 59 6.81 -11.84 -3.80
CA MET A 59 7.97 -12.53 -3.22
C MET A 59 7.60 -13.28 -1.93
N TRP A 60 6.77 -12.69 -1.08
CA TRP A 60 6.34 -13.34 0.17
C TRP A 60 5.35 -14.48 -0.08
N GLU A 61 4.40 -14.31 -0.98
CA GLU A 61 3.47 -15.35 -1.41
C GLU A 61 4.24 -16.56 -1.96
N ASP A 62 5.17 -16.34 -2.91
CA ASP A 62 6.00 -17.41 -3.48
C ASP A 62 6.83 -18.16 -2.42
N ARG A 63 7.21 -17.50 -1.31
CA ARG A 63 7.93 -18.14 -0.18
C ARG A 63 7.00 -18.96 0.70
N LEU A 64 5.80 -18.45 0.96
CA LEU A 64 4.80 -19.12 1.77
C LEU A 64 4.26 -20.36 1.06
N ASP A 65 4.07 -20.30 -0.27
CA ASP A 65 3.67 -21.45 -1.08
C ASP A 65 4.68 -22.60 -0.97
N ARG A 66 5.98 -22.29 -1.07
CA ARG A 66 7.05 -23.29 -0.90
C ARG A 66 7.07 -23.91 0.49
N LEU A 67 6.75 -23.11 1.52
CA LEU A 67 6.65 -23.61 2.88
C LEU A 67 5.46 -24.56 3.02
N ASP A 68 4.30 -24.20 2.45
CA ASP A 68 3.11 -25.04 2.45
C ASP A 68 3.37 -26.37 1.75
N ASP A 69 4.00 -26.34 0.57
CA ASP A 69 4.40 -27.54 -0.18
C ASP A 69 5.32 -28.45 0.65
N TYR A 70 6.31 -27.86 1.34
CA TYR A 70 7.23 -28.60 2.19
C TYR A 70 6.53 -29.27 3.38
N VAL A 71 5.63 -28.56 4.04
CA VAL A 71 4.85 -29.10 5.18
C VAL A 71 3.92 -30.22 4.71
N ARG A 72 3.27 -30.06 3.55
CA ARG A 72 2.42 -31.10 2.95
C ARG A 72 3.22 -32.35 2.62
N ASP A 73 4.42 -32.19 2.06
CA ASP A 73 5.28 -33.33 1.72
C ASP A 73 5.72 -34.10 2.97
N ILE A 74 6.12 -33.41 4.04
CA ILE A 74 6.45 -34.06 5.32
C ILE A 74 5.25 -34.82 5.89
N THR A 75 4.07 -34.19 5.88
CA THR A 75 2.84 -34.81 6.41
C THR A 75 2.49 -36.08 5.64
N ARG A 76 2.50 -36.02 4.31
CA ARG A 76 2.27 -37.19 3.45
C ARG A 76 3.26 -38.32 3.75
N ARG A 77 4.56 -38.03 3.81
CA ARG A 77 5.59 -39.05 4.13
C ARG A 77 5.40 -39.70 5.50
N ARG A 78 4.84 -38.96 6.46
CA ARG A 78 4.52 -39.50 7.79
C ARG A 78 3.28 -40.42 7.73
N ASP A 79 2.27 -40.04 6.97
CA ASP A 79 1.03 -40.80 6.83
C ASP A 79 1.22 -42.07 5.98
N ASP A 80 2.18 -42.06 5.04
CA ASP A 80 2.58 -43.20 4.20
C ASP A 80 3.60 -44.15 4.88
N GLY A 81 3.89 -43.97 6.18
CA GLY A 81 4.72 -44.90 6.97
C GLY A 81 4.09 -46.31 7.04
N PRO A 82 4.89 -47.38 7.11
CA PRO A 82 4.45 -48.72 6.72
C PRO A 82 3.23 -49.14 7.56
N GLY A 83 2.13 -49.41 6.85
CA GLY A 83 1.04 -50.19 7.42
C GLY A 83 1.63 -51.42 8.08
N SER A 84 1.26 -51.62 9.34
CA SER A 84 1.45 -52.85 10.09
C SER A 84 1.18 -54.06 9.20
N GLU A 85 2.25 -54.71 8.73
CA GLU A 85 2.21 -56.13 8.36
C GLU A 85 2.30 -56.91 9.67
N ASP A 86 1.15 -57.44 10.07
CA ASP A 86 0.96 -58.45 11.11
C ASP A 86 1.07 -59.85 10.47
#